data_AF-A0A316DPZ4-F1
#
_entry.id   AF-A0A316DPZ4-F1
#
_cell.length_a   1.000
_cell.length_b   1.000
_cell.length_c   1.000
_cell.angle_alpha   90.00
_cell.angle_beta   90.00
_cell.angle_gamma   90.00
#
_symmetry.space_group_name_H-M   'P 1'
#
loop_
_entity.id
_entity.type
_entity.pdbx_description
1 polymer ?
#
loop_
_entity_poly.entity_id
_entity_poly.type
_entity_poly.pdbx_seq_one_letter_code
_entity_poly.pdbx_strand_id
1 'polypeptide(L)'
;MKLNHILLSLFFILFTSITHAQNIKIKKDVVYVDSKECLTIGGDANNVSFYDLNDNEIIFLKYIHDSKYGSLYTKITFLDSKLSFTSKSYIFTKKLLIKKLIQDKTLKNCQLIPEKVERFVLKYDENVEQDNINVNITIDRN
;
A
#
# COMPACT_ATOMS: atom_id res chain seq x y z
N MET A 1 50.29 11.34 20.35
CA MET A 1 49.22 11.71 19.38
C MET A 1 48.14 10.63 19.17
N LYS A 2 47.86 9.71 20.12
CA LYS A 2 47.02 8.53 19.79
C LYS A 2 45.67 8.44 20.51
N LEU A 3 45.44 9.17 21.61
CA LEU A 3 44.18 9.06 22.37
C LEU A 3 43.13 10.10 21.96
N ASN A 4 43.54 11.36 21.72
CA ASN A 4 42.61 12.44 21.35
C ASN A 4 41.98 12.28 19.95
N HIS A 5 42.65 11.59 19.02
CA HIS A 5 42.09 11.32 17.69
C HIS A 5 41.09 10.16 17.68
N ILE A 6 41.20 9.22 18.63
CA ILE A 6 40.25 8.09 18.78
C ILE A 6 38.93 8.59 19.39
N LEU A 7 38.98 9.53 20.35
CA LEU A 7 37.76 10.11 20.92
C LEU A 7 36.97 10.93 19.88
N LEU A 8 37.67 11.65 18.99
CA LEU A 8 37.05 12.47 17.95
C LEU A 8 36.37 11.63 16.85
N SER A 9 36.91 10.45 16.55
CA SER A 9 36.34 9.52 15.56
C SER A 9 35.13 8.76 16.10
N LEU A 10 35.08 8.49 17.42
CA LEU A 10 33.91 7.90 18.07
C LEU A 10 32.69 8.86 18.08
N PHE A 11 32.93 10.17 18.16
CA PHE A 11 31.88 11.18 18.18
C PHE A 11 31.16 11.34 16.82
N PHE A 12 31.85 11.08 15.70
CA PHE A 12 31.26 11.17 14.36
C PHE A 12 30.32 10.00 14.02
N ILE A 13 30.49 8.83 14.64
CA ILE A 13 29.65 7.65 14.38
C ILE A 13 28.26 7.82 15.01
N LEU A 14 28.15 8.57 16.12
CA LEU A 14 26.90 8.78 16.86
C LEU A 14 25.88 9.69 16.18
N PHE A 15 26.25 10.43 15.13
CA PHE A 15 25.34 11.35 14.40
C PHE A 15 24.69 10.75 13.14
N THR A 16 25.02 9.53 12.75
CA THR A 16 24.65 9.00 11.42
C THR A 16 23.30 8.27 11.34
N SER A 17 22.51 8.25 12.42
CA SER A 17 21.27 7.45 12.46
C SER A 17 20.01 8.26 12.77
N ILE A 18 19.88 9.45 12.18
CA ILE A 18 18.56 10.08 12.02
C ILE A 18 17.80 9.32 10.92
N THR A 19 17.29 8.14 11.28
CA THR A 19 16.39 7.38 10.41
C THR A 19 15.12 8.21 10.21
N HIS A 20 14.96 8.79 9.02
CA HIS A 20 13.77 9.56 8.65
C HIS A 20 12.63 8.58 8.38
N ALA A 21 12.02 8.07 9.44
CA ALA A 21 10.76 7.35 9.34
C ALA A 21 9.66 8.38 8.98
N GLN A 22 9.10 8.28 7.77
CA GLN A 22 8.02 9.18 7.36
C GLN A 22 6.82 9.04 8.30
N ASN A 23 6.38 10.17 8.84
CA ASN A 23 5.28 10.22 9.80
C ASN A 23 3.94 10.28 9.07
N ILE A 24 3.19 9.17 9.10
CA ILE A 24 1.87 9.07 8.46
C ILE A 24 0.79 9.22 9.53
N LYS A 25 -0.08 10.21 9.36
CA LYS A 25 -1.21 10.49 10.25
C LYS A 25 -2.49 10.64 9.43
N ILE A 26 -3.60 10.08 9.92
CA ILE A 26 -4.93 10.29 9.33
C ILE A 26 -5.78 11.04 10.36
N LYS A 27 -6.37 12.17 9.99
CA LYS A 27 -7.27 12.96 10.84
C LYS A 27 -8.45 13.45 10.01
N LYS A 28 -9.69 13.22 10.47
CA LYS A 28 -10.92 13.66 9.77
C LYS A 28 -10.85 13.34 8.27
N ASP A 29 -10.48 12.11 7.97
CA ASP A 29 -10.30 11.58 6.62
C ASP A 29 -9.23 12.25 5.75
N VAL A 30 -8.40 13.13 6.30
CA VAL A 30 -7.23 13.67 5.61
C VAL A 30 -5.97 12.90 6.00
N VAL A 31 -5.20 12.47 5.00
CA VAL A 31 -3.90 11.83 5.14
C VAL A 31 -2.80 12.88 5.15
N TYR A 32 -2.02 12.89 6.22
CA TYR A 32 -0.84 13.72 6.38
C TYR A 32 0.41 12.86 6.30
N VAL A 33 1.36 13.26 5.47
CA VAL A 33 2.71 12.68 5.39
C VAL A 33 3.68 13.78 5.78
N ASP A 34 4.46 13.53 6.85
CA ASP A 34 5.38 14.51 7.42
C ASP A 34 4.70 15.86 7.73
N SER A 35 3.49 15.77 8.29
CA SER A 35 2.60 16.90 8.63
C SER A 35 2.07 17.72 7.45
N LYS A 36 2.35 17.32 6.21
CA LYS A 36 1.76 17.91 5.02
C LYS A 36 0.54 17.11 4.58
N GLU A 37 -0.54 17.81 4.27
CA GLU A 37 -1.70 17.22 3.61
C GLU A 37 -1.29 16.57 2.30
N CYS A 38 -1.77 15.36 2.07
CA CYS A 38 -1.25 14.49 1.03
C CYS A 38 -2.36 13.88 0.18
N LEU A 39 -3.37 13.29 0.84
CA LEU A 39 -4.53 12.67 0.21
C LEU A 39 -5.74 12.89 1.11
N THR A 40 -6.93 12.81 0.55
CA THR A 40 -8.17 12.69 1.33
C THR A 40 -8.74 11.27 1.19
N ILE A 41 -9.61 10.89 2.11
CA ILE A 41 -10.23 9.57 2.18
C ILE A 41 -11.75 9.76 2.19
N GLY A 42 -12.46 8.86 1.53
CA GLY A 42 -13.92 8.79 1.58
C GLY A 42 -14.41 7.35 1.64
N GLY A 43 -15.73 7.20 1.52
CA GLY A 43 -16.40 5.90 1.53
C GLY A 43 -16.81 5.42 2.92
N ASP A 44 -16.96 4.11 3.07
CA ASP A 44 -17.46 3.43 4.26
C ASP A 44 -16.42 2.45 4.87
N ALA A 45 -16.84 1.62 5.81
CA ALA A 45 -15.96 0.67 6.49
C ALA A 45 -15.43 -0.45 5.56
N ASN A 46 -16.17 -0.78 4.51
CA ASN A 46 -15.85 -1.85 3.56
C ASN A 46 -15.30 -1.33 2.23
N ASN A 47 -15.66 -0.10 1.84
CA ASN A 47 -15.27 0.52 0.59
C ASN A 47 -14.59 1.85 0.89
N VAL A 48 -13.29 1.94 0.69
CA VAL A 48 -12.48 3.13 1.00
C VAL A 48 -11.90 3.69 -0.30
N SER A 49 -12.21 4.95 -0.58
CA SER A 49 -11.63 5.70 -1.69
C SER A 49 -10.53 6.63 -1.17
N PHE A 50 -9.44 6.74 -1.90
CA PHE A 50 -8.38 7.72 -1.68
C PHE A 50 -8.35 8.70 -2.84
N TYR A 51 -8.32 9.98 -2.52
CA TYR A 51 -8.34 11.06 -3.49
C TYR A 51 -7.05 11.88 -3.43
N ASP A 52 -6.62 12.40 -4.58
CA ASP A 52 -5.59 13.43 -4.63
C ASP A 52 -6.12 14.78 -4.09
N LEU A 53 -5.27 15.80 -4.07
CA LEU A 53 -5.65 17.14 -3.60
C LEU A 53 -6.56 17.92 -4.58
N ASN A 54 -6.86 17.34 -5.73
CA ASN A 54 -7.79 17.89 -6.72
C ASN A 54 -9.12 17.12 -6.73
N ASP A 55 -9.39 16.32 -5.70
CA ASP A 55 -10.57 15.46 -5.56
C ASP A 55 -10.71 14.37 -6.65
N ASN A 56 -9.62 13.98 -7.31
CA ASN A 56 -9.61 12.83 -8.20
C ASN A 56 -9.43 11.54 -7.39
N GLU A 57 -10.32 10.57 -7.55
CA GLU A 57 -10.14 9.25 -6.94
C GLU A 57 -8.99 8.52 -7.63
N ILE A 58 -7.97 8.15 -6.85
CA ILE A 58 -6.74 7.53 -7.39
C ILE A 58 -6.58 6.07 -6.97
N ILE A 59 -7.14 5.68 -5.81
CA ILE A 59 -7.05 4.32 -5.29
C ILE A 59 -8.38 3.96 -4.63
N PHE A 60 -8.87 2.76 -4.94
CA PHE A 60 -10.02 2.16 -4.29
C PHE A 60 -9.60 0.89 -3.53
N LEU A 61 -9.89 0.85 -2.23
CA LEU A 61 -9.60 -0.25 -1.32
C LEU A 61 -10.92 -0.86 -0.84
N LYS A 62 -11.10 -2.15 -1.09
CA LYS A 62 -12.28 -2.91 -0.69
C LYS A 62 -11.91 -4.03 0.28
N TYR A 63 -12.65 -4.13 1.37
CA TYR A 63 -12.62 -5.26 2.30
C TYR A 63 -13.67 -6.28 1.85
N ILE A 64 -13.24 -7.51 1.59
CA ILE A 64 -14.10 -8.58 1.07
C ILE A 64 -14.07 -9.76 2.02
N HIS A 65 -15.25 -10.20 2.43
CA HIS A 65 -15.44 -11.45 3.17
C HIS A 65 -15.83 -12.55 2.20
N ASP A 66 -15.01 -13.59 2.12
CA ASP A 66 -15.28 -14.75 1.28
C ASP A 66 -16.34 -15.65 1.95
N SER A 67 -17.62 -15.52 1.57
CA SER A 67 -18.76 -16.30 2.12
C SER A 67 -18.88 -16.31 3.67
N LYS A 68 -19.89 -17.02 4.21
CA LYS A 68 -20.34 -16.94 5.61
C LYS A 68 -19.28 -17.31 6.66
N TYR A 69 -18.16 -17.93 6.25
CA TYR A 69 -17.07 -18.38 7.13
C TYR A 69 -15.66 -18.12 6.58
N GLY A 70 -15.49 -17.48 5.43
CA GLY A 70 -14.17 -17.30 4.84
C GLY A 70 -13.43 -16.09 5.40
N SER A 71 -12.12 -16.18 5.25
CA SER A 71 -11.16 -15.16 5.67
C SER A 71 -11.41 -13.83 4.94
N LEU A 72 -11.33 -12.72 5.68
CA LEU A 72 -11.25 -11.39 5.09
C LEU A 72 -10.03 -11.31 4.16
N TYR A 73 -10.21 -10.73 2.98
CA TYR A 73 -9.11 -10.28 2.13
C TYR A 73 -9.38 -8.85 1.66
N THR A 74 -8.35 -8.21 1.12
CA THR A 74 -8.47 -6.85 0.59
C THR A 74 -8.24 -6.85 -0.92
N LYS A 75 -8.99 -6.04 -1.64
CA LYS A 75 -8.77 -5.73 -3.04
C LYS A 75 -8.42 -4.26 -3.17
N ILE A 76 -7.30 -3.95 -3.81
CA ILE A 76 -6.82 -2.60 -4.04
C ILE A 76 -6.78 -2.36 -5.54
N THR A 77 -7.41 -1.28 -6.00
CA THR A 77 -7.46 -0.88 -7.41
C THR A 77 -6.83 0.50 -7.55
N PHE A 78 -5.89 0.63 -8.48
CA PHE A 78 -5.31 1.91 -8.91
C PHE A 78 -6.05 2.35 -10.17
N LEU A 79 -6.79 3.45 -10.08
CA LEU A 79 -7.81 3.78 -11.07
C LEU A 79 -7.22 4.21 -12.42
N ASP A 80 -6.19 5.08 -12.39
CA ASP A 80 -5.55 5.58 -13.61
C ASP A 80 -4.87 4.48 -14.43
N SER A 81 -4.23 3.51 -13.77
CA SER A 81 -3.53 2.41 -14.43
C SER A 81 -4.44 1.22 -14.73
N LYS A 82 -5.67 1.21 -14.19
CA LYS A 82 -6.62 0.08 -14.25
C LYS A 82 -6.01 -1.23 -13.75
N LEU A 83 -5.05 -1.15 -12.84
CA LEU A 83 -4.43 -2.30 -12.21
C LEU A 83 -5.06 -2.54 -10.85
N SER A 84 -5.21 -3.81 -10.48
CA SER A 84 -5.69 -4.18 -9.16
C SER A 84 -4.93 -5.38 -8.64
N PHE A 85 -4.90 -5.55 -7.33
CA PHE A 85 -4.41 -6.75 -6.70
C PHE A 85 -5.30 -7.15 -5.52
N THR A 86 -5.17 -8.41 -5.13
CA THR A 86 -5.85 -8.97 -3.96
C THR A 86 -4.82 -9.49 -2.96
N SER A 87 -5.03 -9.25 -1.67
CA SER A 87 -4.15 -9.76 -0.63
C SER A 87 -4.94 -10.25 0.58
N LYS A 88 -4.63 -11.49 0.97
CA LYS A 88 -5.16 -12.18 2.15
C LYS A 88 -4.10 -12.27 3.25
N SER A 89 -2.81 -12.33 2.88
CA SER A 89 -1.70 -12.33 3.83
C SER A 89 -1.48 -10.95 4.46
N TYR A 90 -1.77 -9.87 3.72
CA TYR A 90 -1.80 -8.50 4.25
C TYR A 90 -3.21 -7.92 4.15
N ILE A 91 -3.88 -7.77 5.29
CA ILE A 91 -5.12 -6.98 5.36
C ILE A 91 -4.74 -5.50 5.35
N PHE A 92 -4.79 -4.89 4.17
CA PHE A 92 -4.44 -3.49 3.99
C PHE A 92 -5.43 -2.58 4.73
N THR A 93 -4.98 -1.99 5.84
CA THR A 93 -5.67 -0.85 6.47
C THR A 93 -5.35 0.44 5.74
N LYS A 94 -6.18 1.49 5.92
CA LYS A 94 -5.97 2.82 5.35
C LYS A 94 -4.51 3.31 5.50
N LYS A 95 -4.00 3.24 6.73
CA LYS A 95 -2.63 3.67 7.06
C LYS A 95 -1.55 2.72 6.53
N LEU A 96 -1.80 1.41 6.53
CA LEU A 96 -0.84 0.43 6.03
C LEU A 96 -0.63 0.56 4.53
N LEU A 97 -1.69 0.77 3.75
CA LEU A 97 -1.60 0.98 2.31
C LEU A 97 -0.72 2.18 1.98
N ILE A 98 -1.00 3.35 2.56
CA ILE A 98 -0.17 4.55 2.38
C ILE A 98 1.29 4.29 2.77
N LYS A 99 1.51 3.61 3.89
CA LYS A 99 2.87 3.26 4.34
C LYS A 99 3.61 2.39 3.31
N LYS A 100 2.95 1.37 2.75
CA LYS A 100 3.56 0.49 1.75
C LYS A 100 3.84 1.22 0.43
N LEU A 101 2.90 2.03 -0.04
CA LEU A 101 3.08 2.84 -1.25
C LEU A 101 4.29 3.77 -1.12
N ILE A 102 4.46 4.41 0.03
CA ILE A 102 5.63 5.24 0.33
C ILE A 102 6.93 4.42 0.37
N GLN A 103 6.92 3.30 1.10
CA GLN A 103 8.09 2.43 1.28
C GLN A 103 8.62 1.92 -0.07
N ASP A 104 7.71 1.56 -0.97
CA ASP A 104 8.03 1.06 -2.30
C ASP A 104 8.20 2.17 -3.34
N LYS A 105 8.10 3.44 -2.91
CA LYS A 105 8.20 4.64 -3.75
C LYS A 105 7.14 4.65 -4.87
N THR A 106 6.02 4.00 -4.65
CA THR A 106 4.83 4.05 -5.52
C THR A 106 4.04 5.34 -5.28
N LEU A 107 4.03 5.84 -4.04
CA LEU A 107 3.56 7.18 -3.70
C LEU A 107 4.76 8.05 -3.31
N LYS A 108 5.02 9.11 -4.07
CA LYS A 108 6.11 10.05 -3.79
C LYS A 108 5.57 11.46 -3.97
N ASN A 109 5.90 12.35 -3.04
CA ASN A 109 5.39 13.74 -3.04
C ASN A 109 3.87 13.77 -3.19
N CYS A 110 3.17 12.84 -2.53
CA CYS A 110 1.70 12.73 -2.56
C CYS A 110 1.09 12.43 -3.93
N GLN A 111 1.89 11.93 -4.87
CA GLN A 111 1.44 11.53 -6.19
C GLN A 111 1.85 10.08 -6.45
N LEU A 112 0.95 9.33 -7.10
CA LEU A 112 1.27 8.01 -7.59
C LEU A 112 2.28 8.11 -8.72
N ILE A 113 3.28 7.23 -8.71
CA ILE A 113 4.25 7.09 -9.79
C ILE A 113 3.79 5.92 -10.67
N PRO A 114 3.24 6.17 -11.87
CA PRO A 114 2.61 5.14 -12.69
C PRO A 114 3.49 3.92 -12.95
N GLU A 115 4.78 4.12 -13.26
CA GLU A 115 5.72 3.03 -13.56
C GLU A 115 6.07 2.15 -12.33
N LYS A 116 5.66 2.56 -11.14
CA LYS A 116 5.85 1.79 -9.89
C LYS A 116 4.61 1.04 -9.47
N VAL A 117 3.43 1.44 -9.96
CA VAL A 117 2.16 0.78 -9.63
C VAL A 117 2.18 -0.68 -10.08
N GLU A 118 2.66 -0.95 -11.30
CA GLU A 118 2.78 -2.33 -11.80
C GLU A 118 3.65 -3.22 -10.91
N ARG A 119 4.83 -2.72 -10.49
CA ARG A 119 5.70 -3.48 -9.58
C ARG A 119 5.09 -3.68 -8.21
N PHE A 120 4.34 -2.69 -7.73
CA PHE A 120 3.64 -2.78 -6.45
C PHE A 120 2.57 -3.88 -6.50
N VAL A 121 1.79 -3.92 -7.58
CA VAL A 121 0.79 -4.96 -7.86
C VAL A 121 1.47 -6.33 -7.91
N LEU A 122 2.49 -6.52 -8.75
CA LEU A 122 3.22 -7.79 -8.87
C LEU A 122 3.80 -8.30 -7.55
N LYS A 123 4.16 -7.38 -6.64
CA LYS A 123 4.75 -7.73 -5.34
C LYS A 123 3.73 -8.19 -4.31
N TYR A 124 2.51 -7.65 -4.36
CA TYR A 124 1.50 -7.85 -3.31
C TYR A 124 0.28 -8.64 -3.77
N ASP A 125 0.14 -8.91 -5.08
CA ASP A 125 -0.97 -9.71 -5.57
C ASP A 125 -0.79 -11.17 -5.22
N GLU A 126 -1.75 -11.68 -4.46
CA GLU A 126 -1.88 -13.09 -4.11
C GLU A 126 -2.87 -13.79 -5.04
N ASN A 127 -3.52 -13.07 -5.97
CA ASN A 127 -4.51 -13.61 -6.90
C ASN A 127 -5.63 -14.40 -6.21
N VAL A 128 -6.10 -13.92 -5.05
CA VAL A 128 -7.10 -14.58 -4.18
C VAL A 128 -8.39 -14.91 -4.94
N GLU A 129 -8.76 -14.10 -5.92
CA GLU A 129 -9.98 -14.28 -6.73
C GLU A 129 -9.81 -15.24 -7.92
N GLN A 130 -8.61 -15.77 -8.19
CA GLN A 130 -8.32 -16.58 -9.39
C GLN A 130 -8.42 -18.10 -9.23
N ASP A 131 -8.96 -18.63 -8.13
CA ASP A 131 -9.08 -20.09 -7.96
C ASP A 131 -10.43 -20.68 -8.44
N ASN A 132 -10.30 -21.60 -9.41
CA ASN A 132 -11.25 -22.61 -9.93
C ASN A 132 -12.02 -22.31 -11.22
N ILE A 133 -11.32 -22.32 -12.36
CA ILE A 133 -11.90 -22.96 -13.57
C ILE A 133 -11.32 -24.37 -13.70
N ASN A 134 -11.77 -25.30 -12.85
CA ASN A 134 -11.65 -26.73 -13.17
C ASN A 134 -12.76 -27.04 -14.18
N VAL A 135 -12.50 -26.86 -15.48
CA VAL A 135 -13.39 -27.38 -16.52
C VAL A 135 -13.26 -28.90 -16.50
N ASN A 136 -14.17 -29.59 -15.81
CA ASN A 136 -14.39 -31.01 -16.05
C ASN A 136 -15.04 -31.15 -17.44
N ILE A 137 -14.22 -31.40 -18.45
CA ILE A 137 -14.70 -31.77 -19.78
C ILE A 137 -15.14 -33.24 -19.71
N THR A 138 -16.42 -33.50 -19.52
CA THR A 138 -17.00 -34.81 -19.77
C THR A 138 -17.16 -34.95 -21.28
N ILE A 139 -16.30 -35.75 -21.91
CA ILE A 139 -16.47 -36.12 -23.32
C ILE A 139 -17.47 -37.28 -23.36
N ASP A 140 -18.73 -36.98 -23.69
CA ASP A 140 -19.68 -38.01 -24.07
C ASP A 140 -19.26 -38.60 -25.43
N ARG A 141 -18.85 -39.87 -25.41
CA ARG A 141 -18.67 -40.68 -26.62
C ARG A 141 -20.01 -41.35 -26.91
N ASN A 142 -20.73 -40.81 -27.89
CA ASN A 142 -21.80 -41.53 -28.58
C ASN A 142 -21.23 -42.64 -29.45
#